data_AF-X1FEQ5-F1
#
_entry.id   AF-X1FEQ5-F1
#
_cell.length_a   1.000
_cell.length_b   1.000
_cell.length_c   1.000
_cell.angle_alpha   90.00
_cell.angle_beta   90.00
_cell.angle_gamma   90.00
#
_symmetry.space_group_name_H-M   'P 1'
#
loop_
_entity.id
_entity.type
_entity.pdbx_description
1 polymer ?
#
loop_
_entity_poly.entity_id
_entity_poly.type
_entity_poly.pdbx_seq_one_letter_code
_entity_poly.pdbx_strand_id
1 'polypeptide(L)'
;MIERKDYVNLASSSFIGAYYKAREIHAPMQSLHEGYAIIKEEFDELWDEIKRYPNHKNSDVRKEAIQMGAMIIAFLVEAAPVDGHDKSS
;
A
#
# COMPACT_ATOMS: atom_id res chain seq x y z
N MET A 1 9.11 -5.50 -26.96
CA MET A 1 9.85 -5.31 -25.69
C MET A 1 8.97 -4.40 -24.85
N ILE A 2 8.53 -4.82 -23.67
CA ILE A 2 7.68 -3.97 -22.81
C ILE A 2 8.55 -2.84 -22.27
N GLU A 3 8.07 -1.60 -22.36
CA GLU A 3 8.84 -0.45 -21.86
C GLU A 3 8.75 -0.38 -20.34
N ARG A 4 9.78 0.17 -19.69
CA ARG A 4 9.80 0.35 -18.23
C ARG A 4 8.58 1.13 -17.71
N LYS A 5 8.08 2.10 -18.51
CA LYS A 5 6.88 2.87 -18.20
C LYS A 5 5.63 1.99 -18.07
N ASP A 6 5.52 0.93 -18.87
CA ASP A 6 4.35 0.05 -18.87
C ASP A 6 4.31 -0.77 -17.57
N TYR A 7 5.47 -1.20 -17.06
CA TYR A 7 5.59 -1.87 -15.77
C TYR A 7 5.23 -0.96 -14.59
N VAL A 8 5.68 0.30 -14.63
CA VAL A 8 5.32 1.28 -13.59
C VAL A 8 3.82 1.55 -13.60
N ASN A 9 3.22 1.76 -14.78
CA ASN A 9 1.78 1.96 -14.92
C ASN A 9 0.98 0.76 -14.40
N LEU A 10 1.42 -0.46 -14.71
CA LEU A 10 0.79 -1.67 -14.20
C LEU A 10 0.87 -1.75 -12.66
N ALA A 11 2.01 -1.40 -12.07
CA ALA A 11 2.19 -1.38 -10.63
C ALA A 11 1.27 -0.34 -9.96
N SER A 12 1.24 0.89 -10.49
CA SER A 12 0.34 1.95 -10.00
C SER A 12 -1.13 1.53 -10.05
N SER A 13 -1.58 0.97 -11.18
CA SER A 13 -2.95 0.44 -11.30
C SER A 13 -3.23 -0.68 -10.31
N SER A 14 -2.24 -1.51 -10.00
CA SER A 14 -2.38 -2.58 -9.00
C SER A 14 -2.56 -2.01 -7.59
N PHE A 15 -1.80 -0.96 -7.23
CA PHE A 15 -1.96 -0.28 -5.93
C PHE A 15 -3.33 0.37 -5.80
N ILE A 16 -3.78 1.08 -6.85
CA ILE A 16 -5.11 1.71 -6.88
C ILE A 16 -6.22 0.65 -6.74
N GLY A 17 -6.13 -0.46 -7.47
CA GLY A 17 -7.11 -1.54 -7.36
C GLY A 17 -7.16 -2.17 -5.96
N ALA A 18 -5.99 -2.40 -5.34
CA ALA A 18 -5.92 -2.94 -3.99
C ALA A 18 -6.45 -1.94 -2.94
N TYR A 19 -6.22 -0.64 -3.11
CA TYR A 19 -6.82 0.40 -2.27
C TYR A 19 -8.34 0.35 -2.29
N TYR A 20 -8.97 0.32 -3.47
CA TYR A 20 -10.43 0.25 -3.56
C TYR A 20 -10.98 -1.03 -2.93
N LYS A 21 -10.33 -2.18 -3.16
CA LYS A 21 -10.71 -3.44 -2.52
C LYS A 21 -10.62 -3.36 -0.99
N ALA A 22 -9.58 -2.73 -0.45
CA ALA A 22 -9.45 -2.55 1.00
C ALA A 22 -10.58 -1.67 1.57
N ARG A 23 -11.11 -0.71 0.79
CA ARG A 23 -12.25 0.14 1.20
C ARG A 23 -13.62 -0.51 1.10
N GLU A 24 -13.73 -1.64 0.39
CA GLU A 24 -14.93 -2.47 0.44
C GLU A 24 -15.06 -3.25 1.75
N ILE A 25 -13.94 -3.47 2.45
CA ILE A 25 -13.85 -4.40 3.59
C ILE A 25 -13.51 -3.65 4.90
N HIS A 26 -12.70 -2.59 4.82
CA HIS A 26 -12.15 -1.87 5.97
C HIS A 26 -12.53 -0.38 5.93
N ALA A 27 -12.77 0.19 7.11
CA ALA A 27 -13.00 1.61 7.27
C ALA A 27 -11.76 2.45 6.87
N PRO A 28 -11.94 3.73 6.47
CA PRO A 28 -10.82 4.64 6.25
C PRO A 28 -10.01 4.89 7.51
N MET A 29 -8.72 5.22 7.35
CA MET A 29 -7.82 5.60 8.44
C MET A 29 -8.33 6.88 9.14
N GLN A 30 -8.32 6.88 10.47
CA GLN A 30 -8.84 7.98 11.30
C GLN A 30 -7.73 8.88 11.86
N SER A 31 -6.48 8.42 11.86
CA SER A 31 -5.35 9.19 12.38
C SER A 31 -4.01 8.85 11.75
N LEU A 32 -3.04 9.75 11.89
CA LEU A 32 -1.66 9.53 11.45
C LEU A 32 -1.01 8.32 12.15
N HIS A 33 -1.29 8.11 13.44
CA HIS A 33 -0.72 7.00 14.21
C HIS A 33 -1.30 5.65 13.77
N GLU A 34 -2.61 5.59 13.53
CA GLU A 34 -3.27 4.40 12.98
C GLU A 34 -2.73 4.10 11.57
N GLY A 35 -2.67 5.10 10.70
CA GLY A 35 -2.14 4.93 9.35
C GLY A 35 -0.67 4.47 9.33
N TYR A 36 0.17 5.02 10.22
CA TYR A 36 1.53 4.54 10.41
C TYR A 36 1.59 3.08 10.86
N ALA A 37 0.76 2.70 11.84
CA ALA A 37 0.72 1.34 12.35
C ALA A 37 0.33 0.33 11.25
N ILE A 38 -0.68 0.66 10.43
CA ILE A 38 -1.12 -0.15 9.29
C ILE A 38 -0.01 -0.28 8.24
N ILE A 39 0.63 0.83 7.84
CA ILE A 39 1.74 0.78 6.87
C ILE A 39 2.89 -0.08 7.42
N LYS A 40 3.18 0.02 8.72
CA LYS A 40 4.22 -0.78 9.36
C LYS A 40 3.87 -2.26 9.34
N GLU A 41 2.62 -2.62 9.60
CA GLU A 41 2.14 -4.01 9.53
C GLU A 41 2.36 -4.59 8.13
N GLU A 42 1.90 -3.90 7.07
CA GLU A 42 2.11 -4.33 5.68
C GLU A 42 3.60 -4.43 5.29
N PHE A 43 4.44 -3.54 5.83
CA PHE A 43 5.89 -3.61 5.63
C PHE A 43 6.50 -4.85 6.30
N ASP A 44 6.07 -5.16 7.53
CA ASP A 44 6.53 -6.35 8.26
C ASP A 44 6.06 -7.63 7.55
N GLU A 45 4.84 -7.67 7.01
CA GLU A 45 4.31 -8.79 6.20
C GLU A 45 5.13 -9.01 4.91
N LEU A 46 5.41 -7.93 4.18
CA LEU A 46 6.30 -7.98 3.00
C LEU A 46 7.68 -8.52 3.39
N TRP A 47 8.24 -8.06 4.51
CA TRP A 47 9.55 -8.49 4.97
C TRP A 47 9.57 -9.96 5.40
N ASP A 48 8.52 -10.42 6.08
CA ASP A 48 8.36 -11.82 6.47
C ASP A 48 8.27 -12.73 5.25
N GLU A 49 7.55 -12.31 4.22
CA GLU A 49 7.42 -13.05 2.96
C GLU A 49 8.77 -13.15 2.21
N ILE A 50 9.56 -12.06 2.21
CA ILE A 50 10.93 -12.07 1.64
C ILE A 50 11.83 -13.07 2.39
N LYS A 51 11.80 -13.06 3.73
CA LYS A 51 12.63 -13.96 4.55
C LYS A 51 12.22 -15.42 4.43
N ARG A 52 10.91 -15.69 4.33
CA ARG A 52 10.34 -17.04 4.32
C ARG A 52 10.72 -17.82 3.07
N TYR A 53 10.91 -17.15 1.92
CA TYR A 53 11.15 -17.80 0.63
C TYR A 53 12.47 -17.39 0.01
N PRO A 54 13.60 -18.08 0.30
CA PRO A 54 14.94 -17.71 -0.18
C PRO A 54 15.09 -17.62 -1.71
N ASN A 55 14.27 -18.36 -2.46
CA ASN A 55 14.25 -18.36 -3.92
C ASN A 55 12.97 -17.72 -4.50
N HIS A 56 12.10 -17.18 -3.63
CA HIS A 56 10.81 -16.55 -3.98
C HIS A 56 9.89 -17.40 -4.90
N LYS A 57 10.10 -18.72 -4.95
CA LYS A 57 9.18 -19.64 -5.62
C LYS A 57 7.94 -19.80 -4.72
N ASN A 58 6.76 -19.49 -5.27
CA ASN A 58 5.47 -19.49 -4.57
C ASN A 58 5.34 -18.44 -3.45
N SER A 59 6.10 -17.35 -3.52
CA SER A 59 5.97 -16.27 -2.54
C SER A 59 4.93 -15.23 -2.96
N ASP A 60 4.24 -14.67 -1.98
CA ASP A 60 3.29 -13.56 -2.08
C ASP A 60 3.98 -12.18 -2.07
N VAL A 61 5.31 -12.09 -2.22
CA VAL A 61 6.07 -10.82 -2.18
C VAL A 61 5.44 -9.73 -3.05
N ARG A 62 4.98 -10.07 -4.26
CA ARG A 62 4.31 -9.10 -5.14
C ARG A 62 2.96 -8.64 -4.59
N LYS A 63 2.20 -9.54 -3.97
CA LYS A 63 0.91 -9.26 -3.33
C LYS A 63 1.11 -8.33 -2.12
N GLU A 64 2.04 -8.66 -1.22
CA GLU A 64 2.30 -7.82 -0.04
C GLU A 64 2.89 -6.45 -0.43
N ALA A 65 3.75 -6.38 -1.45
CA ALA A 65 4.21 -5.08 -1.97
C ALA A 65 3.07 -4.23 -2.55
N ILE A 66 2.05 -4.86 -3.17
CA ILE A 66 0.86 -4.17 -3.67
C ILE A 66 -0.01 -3.67 -2.52
N GLN A 67 -0.20 -4.47 -1.48
CA GLN A 67 -0.96 -4.06 -0.29
C GLN A 67 -0.28 -2.91 0.45
N MET A 68 1.04 -2.98 0.66
CA MET A 68 1.83 -1.88 1.21
C MET A 68 1.67 -0.59 0.37
N GLY A 69 1.77 -0.69 -0.96
CA GLY A 69 1.55 0.45 -1.85
C GLY A 69 0.13 1.03 -1.75
N ALA A 70 -0.88 0.18 -1.61
CA ALA A 70 -2.26 0.60 -1.39
C ALA A 70 -2.45 1.31 -0.05
N MET A 71 -1.80 0.86 1.02
CA MET A 71 -1.88 1.51 2.34
C MET A 71 -1.13 2.85 2.37
N ILE A 72 -0.07 3.01 1.57
CA ILE A 72 0.54 4.32 1.33
C ILE A 72 -0.45 5.27 0.63
N ILE A 73 -1.17 4.81 -0.40
CA ILE A 73 -2.21 5.62 -1.05
C ILE A 73 -3.29 6.01 -0.04
N ALA A 74 -3.78 5.05 0.75
CA ALA A 74 -4.78 5.31 1.80
C ALA A 74 -4.29 6.37 2.79
N PHE A 75 -3.05 6.23 3.28
CA PHE A 75 -2.46 7.21 4.19
C PHE A 75 -2.45 8.60 3.57
N LEU A 76 -2.03 8.74 2.30
CA LEU A 76 -1.97 10.03 1.62
C LEU A 76 -3.34 10.70 1.44
N VAL A 77 -4.40 9.93 1.19
CA VAL A 77 -5.72 10.49 0.86
C VAL A 77 -6.66 10.60 2.06
N GLU A 78 -6.41 9.82 3.12
CA GLU A 78 -7.31 9.71 4.28
C GLU A 78 -6.74 10.41 5.51
N ALA A 79 -5.46 10.19 5.83
CA ALA A 79 -4.85 10.60 7.10
C ALA A 79 -3.85 11.77 6.95
N ALA A 80 -3.03 11.76 5.90
CA ALA A 80 -2.01 12.76 5.68
C ALA A 80 -2.65 14.13 5.34
N PRO A 81 -2.10 15.23 5.89
CA PRO A 81 -2.51 16.56 5.46
C PRO A 81 -2.08 16.77 3.99
N VAL A 82 -2.95 17.38 3.19
CA VAL A 82 -2.59 17.87 1.85
C VAL A 82 -2.14 19.32 2.03
N ASP A 83 -0.95 19.66 1.51
CA ASP A 83 -0.37 21.01 1.63
C ASP A 83 -1.42 22.11 1.41
N GLY A 84 -1.65 22.93 2.45
CA GLY A 84 -2.55 24.09 2.40
C GLY A 84 -4.03 23.83 2.72
N HIS A 85 -4.45 22.60 2.98
CA HIS A 85 -5.79 22.31 3.50
C HIS A 85 -5.69 21.62 4.87
N ASP A 86 -5.65 22.46 5.90
CA ASP A 86 -5.94 22.05 7.26
C ASP A 86 -7.33 21.39 7.28
N LYS A 87 -7.40 20.09 7.62
CA LYS A 87 -8.69 19.45 7.99
C LYS A 87 -9.08 19.81 9.44
N SER A 88 -8.56 20.92 9.97
CA SER A 88 -8.93 21.49 11.26
C SER A 88 -9.24 22.99 11.13
N SER A 89 -10.53 23.27 10.94
CA SER A 89 -11.27 24.32 11.65
C SER A 89 -12.66 23.77 11.94
#